data_AF-A0A4R5FH59-F1
#
_entry.id   AF-A0A4R5FH59-F1
#
_cell.length_a   1.000
_cell.length_b   1.000
_cell.length_c   1.000
_cell.angle_alpha   90.00
_cell.angle_beta   90.00
_cell.angle_gamma   90.00
#
_symmetry.space_group_name_H-M   'P 1'
#
loop_
_entity.id
_entity.type
_entity.pdbx_description
1 polymer ?
#
loop_
_entity_poly.entity_id
_entity_poly.type
_entity_poly.pdbx_seq_one_letter_code
_entity_poly.pdbx_strand_id
1 'polypeptide(L)'
;MAVERPRVAVDRPPADDRVLTGVLGPYVEWVGAEETDVDGRVAVGAMGGAGDAVGDGGDGGDGGDAGDAGDAALPLIVAGKDARALAHFAERVFAHARLRAALAGSGRARDLIGFHTRHKMQVLAHDPARYRLAGRVVAQAGVRPPAAVAAEYAEVFRRALATPATVGKNVNVLQHCLGMLGLDPARRDEALAAIDAYQAGRAPLRLPAALLHRQATGYVRDQTYFVPYPDGLRDALDSLVPDEHRGHQ
;
A
#
# COMPACT_ATOMS: atom_id res chain seq x y z
N MET A 1 43.76 -4.84 6.15
CA MET A 1 42.88 -5.40 7.19
C MET A 1 41.46 -5.34 6.67
N ALA A 2 40.84 -6.50 6.42
CA ALA A 2 39.48 -6.57 5.91
C ALA A 2 38.49 -6.38 7.07
N VAL A 3 37.60 -5.40 6.95
CA VAL A 3 36.52 -5.16 7.91
C VAL A 3 35.44 -6.21 7.62
N GLU A 4 35.38 -7.22 8.48
CA GLU A 4 34.34 -8.24 8.45
C GLU A 4 33.01 -7.58 8.85
N ARG A 5 32.04 -7.57 7.92
CA ARG A 5 30.69 -7.06 8.21
C ARG A 5 29.94 -8.11 9.06
N PRO A 6 29.22 -7.70 10.12
CA PRO A 6 28.51 -8.63 10.97
C PRO A 6 27.41 -9.34 10.16
N ARG A 7 27.48 -10.67 10.10
CA ARG A 7 26.40 -11.51 9.60
C ARG A 7 25.31 -11.56 10.66
N VAL A 8 24.23 -10.83 10.42
CA VAL A 8 22.99 -10.97 11.19
C VAL A 8 22.36 -12.29 10.78
N ALA A 9 22.20 -13.20 11.74
CA ALA A 9 21.46 -14.44 11.55
C ALA A 9 20.00 -14.10 11.26
N VAL A 10 19.52 -14.46 10.07
CA VAL A 10 18.11 -14.38 9.71
C VAL A 10 17.52 -15.75 10.00
N ASP A 11 16.64 -15.83 11.00
CA ASP A 11 15.82 -17.02 11.21
C ASP A 11 15.07 -17.35 9.94
N ARG A 12 15.36 -18.53 9.38
CA ARG A 12 14.76 -19.09 8.16
C ARG A 12 13.24 -18.82 8.13
N PRO A 13 12.69 -18.24 7.04
CA PRO A 13 11.25 -18.02 6.93
C PRO A 13 10.48 -19.35 6.86
N PRO A 14 9.28 -19.45 7.43
CA PRO A 14 8.44 -20.67 7.40
C PRO A 14 7.68 -20.85 6.07
N ALA A 15 8.06 -20.14 5.02
CA ALA A 15 7.76 -20.51 3.64
C ALA A 15 9.09 -20.47 2.89
N ASP A 16 9.53 -21.60 2.32
CA ASP A 16 10.66 -21.60 1.39
C ASP A 16 10.39 -20.50 0.35
N ASP A 17 11.37 -19.66 0.00
CA ASP A 17 11.18 -18.55 -0.96
C ASP A 17 10.54 -19.02 -2.29
N ARG A 18 10.78 -20.29 -2.65
CA ARG A 18 10.14 -21.00 -3.77
C ARG A 18 8.61 -21.06 -3.68
N VAL A 19 8.03 -21.12 -2.49
CA VAL A 19 6.58 -21.18 -2.23
C VAL A 19 5.95 -19.81 -2.47
N LEU A 20 6.56 -18.73 -1.98
CA LEU A 20 6.10 -17.36 -2.24
C LEU A 20 6.28 -17.00 -3.73
N THR A 21 7.40 -17.36 -4.34
CA THR A 21 7.61 -17.24 -5.79
C THR A 21 6.58 -18.08 -6.57
N GLY A 22 6.18 -19.26 -6.06
CA GLY A 22 5.11 -20.07 -6.64
C GLY A 22 3.74 -19.40 -6.58
N VAL A 23 3.39 -18.77 -5.46
CA VAL A 23 2.11 -18.06 -5.29
C VAL A 23 2.05 -16.76 -6.11
N LEU A 24 3.16 -16.04 -6.21
CA LEU A 24 3.25 -14.84 -7.06
C LEU A 24 3.54 -15.17 -8.52
N GLY A 25 3.97 -16.40 -8.83
CA GLY A 25 4.34 -16.90 -10.16
C GLY A 25 3.31 -16.57 -11.25
N PRO A 26 2.01 -16.89 -11.05
CA PRO A 26 0.94 -16.55 -11.99
C PRO A 26 0.76 -15.04 -12.23
N TYR A 27 1.36 -14.20 -11.39
CA TYR A 27 1.24 -12.74 -11.42
C TYR A 27 2.57 -12.04 -11.73
N VAL A 28 3.63 -12.76 -12.09
CA VAL A 28 4.96 -12.15 -12.38
C VAL A 28 4.89 -11.15 -13.54
N GLU A 29 4.09 -11.44 -14.56
CA GLU A 29 3.83 -10.51 -15.67
C GLU A 29 3.14 -9.21 -15.21
N TRP A 30 2.31 -9.28 -14.16
CA TRP A 30 1.66 -8.12 -13.55
C TRP A 30 2.62 -7.24 -12.74
N VAL A 31 3.68 -7.84 -12.19
CA VAL A 31 4.65 -7.16 -11.34
C VAL A 31 5.81 -6.55 -12.16
N GLY A 32 6.02 -7.03 -13.39
CA GLY A 32 6.99 -6.49 -14.34
C GLY A 32 8.43 -6.59 -13.84
N ALA A 33 8.83 -7.76 -13.35
CA ALA A 33 10.16 -7.98 -12.76
C ALA A 33 11.23 -8.18 -13.84
N GLU A 34 12.19 -7.25 -13.91
CA GLU A 34 13.59 -7.64 -14.05
C GLU A 34 14.06 -7.96 -12.62
N GLU A 35 14.34 -9.24 -12.37
CA GLU A 35 14.89 -9.85 -11.16
C GLU A 35 14.11 -9.66 -9.84
N THR A 36 13.16 -10.57 -9.59
CA THR A 36 12.99 -11.13 -8.24
C THR A 36 14.26 -11.90 -7.88
N ASP A 37 15.10 -11.35 -7.00
CA ASP A 37 16.23 -12.10 -6.43
C ASP A 37 15.69 -13.27 -5.59
N VAL A 38 16.44 -14.37 -5.61
CA VAL A 38 16.09 -15.74 -5.19
C VAL A 38 15.67 -15.90 -3.72
N ASP A 39 15.68 -14.81 -2.93
CA ASP A 39 15.35 -14.74 -1.50
C ASP A 39 14.00 -14.04 -1.19
N GLY A 40 13.07 -13.97 -2.15
CA GLY A 40 11.76 -13.31 -1.95
C GLY A 40 11.84 -11.77 -1.78
N ARG A 41 13.00 -11.18 -2.09
CA ARG A 41 13.24 -9.74 -2.10
C ARG A 41 12.81 -9.17 -3.44
N VAL A 42 11.77 -8.33 -3.44
CA VAL A 42 11.48 -7.51 -4.64
C VAL A 42 12.31 -6.25 -4.56
N ALA A 43 13.43 -6.22 -5.31
CA ALA A 43 14.17 -5.01 -5.56
C ALA A 43 13.36 -4.12 -6.53
N VAL A 44 12.58 -3.18 -6.01
CA VAL A 44 11.98 -2.15 -6.86
C VAL A 44 13.10 -1.18 -7.24
N GLY A 45 13.66 -1.34 -8.44
CA GLY A 45 14.74 -0.51 -8.96
C GLY A 45 14.52 0.98 -8.70
N ALA A 46 15.54 1.64 -8.17
CA ALA A 46 15.54 3.08 -8.00
C ALA A 46 15.51 3.73 -9.39
N MET A 47 14.43 4.47 -9.70
CA MET A 47 14.43 5.39 -10.83
C MET A 47 15.43 6.50 -10.53
N GLY A 48 16.58 6.46 -11.21
CA GLY A 48 17.60 7.49 -11.13
C GLY A 48 17.11 8.82 -11.72
N GLY A 49 17.39 9.89 -11.00
CA GLY A 49 17.18 11.27 -11.45
C GLY A 49 17.88 12.23 -10.49
N ALA A 50 19.12 12.60 -10.82
CA ALA A 50 19.87 13.65 -10.16
C ALA A 50 19.13 15.00 -10.31
N GLY A 51 19.11 15.81 -9.25
CA GLY A 51 18.61 17.17 -9.28
C GLY A 51 18.76 17.85 -7.92
N ASP A 52 19.63 18.86 -7.89
CA ASP A 52 20.15 19.56 -6.73
C ASP A 52 19.12 20.25 -5.83
N ALA A 53 19.52 20.37 -4.56
CA ALA A 53 18.81 21.04 -3.48
C ALA A 53 18.78 22.57 -3.64
N VAL A 54 17.62 23.18 -3.37
CA VAL A 54 17.50 24.52 -2.79
C VAL A 54 16.28 24.54 -1.86
N GLY A 55 16.44 25.09 -0.65
CA GLY A 55 15.46 25.03 0.43
C GLY A 55 14.76 26.34 0.79
N ASP A 56 14.20 26.27 1.99
CA ASP A 56 13.70 27.30 2.91
C ASP A 56 12.21 27.73 2.85
N GLY A 57 11.60 27.81 4.05
CA GLY A 57 10.38 28.59 4.31
C GLY A 57 9.23 27.95 5.10
N GLY A 58 9.37 27.84 6.43
CA GLY A 58 8.42 28.40 7.41
C GLY A 58 7.03 27.78 7.71
N ASP A 59 6.95 27.17 8.90
CA ASP A 59 5.96 27.34 10.00
C ASP A 59 4.48 26.89 9.90
N GLY A 60 4.01 26.24 10.98
CA GLY A 60 2.60 26.21 11.39
C GLY A 60 1.99 24.86 11.83
N GLY A 61 2.09 24.53 13.12
CA GLY A 61 0.94 24.05 13.91
C GLY A 61 0.64 22.55 14.08
N ASP A 62 1.09 22.03 15.22
CA ASP A 62 0.49 21.05 16.15
C ASP A 62 -0.35 19.85 15.64
N GLY A 63 0.09 18.64 16.03
CA GLY A 63 -0.67 17.41 15.90
C GLY A 63 0.19 16.14 15.92
N GLY A 64 0.63 15.71 17.10
CA GLY A 64 0.94 14.32 17.43
C GLY A 64 2.14 13.68 16.73
N ASP A 65 3.24 13.61 17.48
CA ASP A 65 4.49 12.90 17.20
C ASP A 65 4.30 11.54 16.49
N ALA A 66 4.64 11.52 15.20
CA ALA A 66 5.14 10.34 14.53
C ALA A 66 6.53 10.72 14.03
N GLY A 67 7.53 10.33 14.81
CA GLY A 67 8.94 10.63 14.61
C GLY A 67 9.36 10.66 13.15
N ASP A 68 10.11 11.71 12.85
CA ASP A 68 10.89 11.93 11.63
C ASP A 68 11.71 10.67 11.30
N ALA A 69 11.19 9.82 10.42
CA ALA A 69 11.98 8.85 9.70
C ALA A 69 12.68 9.60 8.56
N GLY A 70 13.73 10.33 8.95
CA GLY A 70 14.67 10.97 8.07
C GLY A 70 15.25 9.98 7.05
N ASP A 71 15.53 10.49 5.86
CA ASP A 71 16.41 10.04 4.77
C ASP A 71 16.88 8.56 4.68
N ALA A 72 16.08 7.62 5.14
CA ALA A 72 16.35 6.20 5.06
C ALA A 72 16.03 5.76 3.63
N ALA A 73 17.00 5.08 2.99
CA ALA A 73 16.79 4.37 1.74
C ALA A 73 15.44 3.63 1.78
N LEU A 74 14.68 3.72 0.69
CA LEU A 74 13.35 3.15 0.62
C LEU A 74 13.37 1.71 1.13
N PRO A 75 12.50 1.37 2.10
CA PRO A 75 12.57 0.08 2.74
C PRO A 75 12.32 -0.99 1.70
N LEU A 76 13.30 -1.88 1.56
CA LEU A 76 13.17 -3.14 0.85
C LEU A 76 11.79 -3.73 1.15
N ILE A 77 11.08 -4.19 0.12
CA ILE A 77 9.80 -4.88 0.32
C ILE A 77 10.14 -6.29 0.81
N VAL A 78 9.91 -6.54 2.09
CA VAL A 78 10.21 -7.82 2.74
C VAL A 78 8.89 -8.50 3.09
N ALA A 79 8.77 -9.78 2.74
CA ALA A 79 7.64 -10.61 3.14
C ALA A 79 7.74 -10.93 4.65
N GLY A 80 6.67 -10.67 5.38
CA GLY A 80 6.57 -11.12 6.78
C GLY A 80 6.10 -12.56 6.89
N LYS A 81 6.05 -13.08 8.12
CA LYS A 81 5.78 -14.50 8.39
C LYS A 81 4.30 -14.80 8.69
N ASP A 82 3.51 -13.78 9.01
CA ASP A 82 2.08 -13.92 9.31
C ASP A 82 1.19 -13.44 8.14
N ALA A 83 -0.10 -13.82 8.19
CA ALA A 83 -1.05 -13.55 7.11
C ALA A 83 -1.25 -12.06 6.85
N ARG A 84 -1.14 -11.21 7.89
CA ARG A 84 -1.29 -9.77 7.75
C ARG A 84 -0.07 -9.15 7.07
N ALA A 85 1.13 -9.59 7.44
CA ALA A 85 2.37 -9.13 6.86
C ALA A 85 2.55 -9.61 5.42
N LEU A 86 2.12 -10.84 5.09
CA LEU A 86 2.08 -11.35 3.72
C LEU A 86 1.09 -10.57 2.84
N ALA A 87 -0.11 -10.28 3.36
CA ALA A 87 -1.08 -9.46 2.64
C ALA A 87 -0.58 -8.04 2.37
N HIS A 88 0.07 -7.42 3.36
CA HIS A 88 0.69 -6.09 3.20
C HIS A 88 1.88 -6.11 2.23
N PHE A 89 2.68 -7.17 2.25
CA PHE A 89 3.76 -7.39 1.27
C PHE A 89 3.20 -7.45 -0.15
N ALA A 90 2.20 -8.31 -0.39
CA ALA A 90 1.56 -8.43 -1.69
C ALA A 90 0.96 -7.09 -2.15
N GLU A 91 0.22 -6.41 -1.26
CA GLU A 91 -0.31 -5.09 -1.52
C GLU A 91 0.77 -4.09 -2.00
N ARG A 92 1.91 -4.03 -1.32
CA ARG A 92 3.04 -3.18 -1.72
C ARG A 92 3.57 -3.58 -3.09
N VAL A 93 3.78 -4.87 -3.35
CA VAL A 93 4.29 -5.35 -4.64
C VAL A 93 3.40 -4.87 -5.80
N PHE A 94 2.10 -5.10 -5.71
CA PHE A 94 1.16 -4.69 -6.77
C PHE A 94 1.00 -3.18 -6.87
N ALA A 95 1.00 -2.45 -5.76
CA ALA A 95 0.94 -0.99 -5.79
C ALA A 95 2.17 -0.37 -6.44
N HIS A 96 3.37 -0.90 -6.17
CA HIS A 96 4.61 -0.46 -6.81
C HIS A 96 4.64 -0.80 -8.30
N ALA A 97 4.16 -1.98 -8.70
CA ALA A 97 4.04 -2.34 -10.11
C ALA A 97 3.10 -1.39 -10.87
N ARG A 98 1.93 -1.07 -10.30
CA ARG A 98 1.00 -0.08 -10.87
C ARG A 98 1.64 1.31 -10.96
N LEU A 99 2.42 1.72 -9.97
CA LEU A 99 3.13 3.00 -9.98
C LEU A 99 4.17 3.04 -11.11
N ARG A 100 4.99 1.99 -11.25
CA ARG A 100 5.97 1.88 -12.35
C ARG A 100 5.29 1.96 -13.70
N ALA A 101 4.21 1.21 -13.92
CA ALA A 101 3.46 1.24 -15.16
C ALA A 101 2.88 2.64 -15.46
N ALA A 102 2.34 3.32 -14.44
CA ALA A 102 1.81 4.67 -14.59
C ALA A 102 2.89 5.71 -14.94
N LEU A 103 4.11 5.52 -14.44
CA LEU A 103 5.24 6.43 -14.68
C LEU A 103 6.04 6.09 -15.95
N ALA A 104 5.98 4.85 -16.44
CA ALA A 104 6.62 4.43 -17.69
C ALA A 104 5.93 4.98 -18.95
N GLY A 105 4.68 5.43 -18.81
CA GLY A 105 4.00 6.20 -19.86
C GLY A 105 4.64 7.57 -20.07
N SER A 106 3.96 8.45 -20.80
CA SER A 106 4.42 9.81 -21.10
C SER A 106 4.62 10.75 -19.89
N GLY A 107 4.43 10.26 -18.66
CA GLY A 107 4.52 11.07 -17.44
C GLY A 107 3.54 12.26 -17.43
N ARG A 108 2.44 12.19 -18.18
CA ARG A 108 1.51 13.33 -18.31
C ARG A 108 0.80 13.54 -16.98
N ALA A 109 0.52 14.79 -16.65
CA ALA A 109 -0.22 15.18 -15.44
C ALA A 109 -1.52 14.36 -15.25
N ARG A 110 -2.24 14.09 -16.36
CA ARG A 110 -3.45 13.25 -16.36
C ARG A 110 -3.22 11.84 -15.79
N ASP A 111 -2.11 11.20 -16.17
CA ASP A 111 -1.80 9.82 -15.78
C ASP A 111 -1.52 9.76 -14.27
N LEU A 112 -0.76 10.73 -13.76
CA LEU A 112 -0.46 10.87 -12.34
C LEU A 112 -1.71 11.18 -11.51
N ILE A 113 -2.55 12.13 -11.97
CA ILE A 113 -3.82 12.47 -11.32
C ILE A 113 -4.73 11.25 -11.28
N GLY A 114 -4.87 10.52 -12.40
CA GLY A 114 -5.67 9.31 -12.47
C GLY A 114 -5.14 8.19 -11.56
N PHE A 115 -3.82 8.01 -11.51
CA PHE A 115 -3.18 7.07 -10.59
C PHE A 115 -3.49 7.43 -9.13
N HIS A 116 -3.25 8.67 -8.73
CA HIS A 116 -3.52 9.12 -7.37
C HIS A 116 -5.00 8.98 -7.00
N THR A 117 -5.89 9.39 -7.91
CA THR A 117 -7.35 9.29 -7.75
C THR A 117 -7.77 7.88 -7.34
N ARG A 118 -7.24 6.84 -8.01
CA ARG A 118 -7.53 5.43 -7.68
C ARG A 118 -6.87 4.91 -6.39
N HIS A 119 -5.76 5.51 -5.94
CA HIS A 119 -4.98 5.00 -4.80
C HIS A 119 -5.12 5.83 -3.53
N LYS A 120 -5.78 6.99 -3.56
CA LYS A 120 -5.75 7.92 -2.42
C LYS A 120 -6.35 7.32 -1.14
N MET A 121 -7.37 6.47 -1.23
CA MET A 121 -7.89 5.74 -0.07
C MET A 121 -6.91 4.69 0.47
N GLN A 122 -6.17 4.03 -0.43
CA GLN A 122 -5.11 3.11 -0.05
C GLN A 122 -4.01 3.87 0.71
N VAL A 123 -3.52 4.99 0.17
CA VAL A 123 -2.53 5.85 0.85
C VAL A 123 -3.04 6.31 2.22
N LEU A 124 -4.31 6.73 2.33
CA LEU A 124 -4.92 7.16 3.59
C LEU A 124 -4.95 6.04 4.65
N ALA A 125 -5.16 4.78 4.25
CA ALA A 125 -5.16 3.63 5.15
C ALA A 125 -3.80 3.39 5.81
N HIS A 126 -2.71 3.72 5.11
CA HIS A 126 -1.35 3.53 5.59
C HIS A 126 -0.80 4.77 6.30
N ASP A 127 -1.03 5.95 5.72
CA ASP A 127 -0.43 7.20 6.21
C ASP A 127 -1.27 8.44 5.85
N PRO A 128 -2.07 8.96 6.81
CA PRO A 128 -2.85 10.19 6.61
C PRO A 128 -2.02 11.45 6.35
N ALA A 129 -0.78 11.54 6.87
CA ALA A 129 0.07 12.69 6.62
C ALA A 129 0.59 12.67 5.18
N ARG A 130 1.06 11.51 4.73
CA ARG A 130 1.50 11.33 3.33
C ARG A 130 0.35 11.34 2.34
N TYR A 131 -0.87 10.99 2.74
CA TYR A 131 -2.08 11.22 1.94
C TYR A 131 -2.24 12.70 1.58
N ARG A 132 -2.15 13.59 2.57
CA ARG A 132 -2.25 15.05 2.36
C ARG A 132 -1.10 15.55 1.50
N LEU A 133 0.12 15.10 1.78
CA LEU A 133 1.31 15.46 1.00
C LEU A 133 1.17 15.02 -0.47
N ALA A 134 0.78 13.76 -0.72
CA ALA A 134 0.57 13.23 -2.06
C ALA A 134 -0.44 14.07 -2.85
N GLY A 135 -1.55 14.47 -2.22
CA GLY A 135 -2.53 15.37 -2.83
C GLY A 135 -1.93 16.72 -3.23
N ARG A 136 -1.09 17.32 -2.38
CA ARG A 136 -0.38 18.58 -2.70
C ARG A 136 0.59 18.41 -3.87
N VAL A 137 1.35 17.32 -3.92
CA VAL A 137 2.28 17.04 -5.02
C VAL A 137 1.52 16.90 -6.34
N VAL A 138 0.42 16.14 -6.34
CA VAL A 138 -0.42 15.92 -7.54
C VAL A 138 -1.06 17.23 -8.02
N ALA A 139 -1.42 18.14 -7.12
CA ALA A 139 -1.95 19.44 -7.48
C ALA A 139 -0.94 20.32 -8.27
N GLN A 140 0.36 20.01 -8.20
CA GLN A 140 1.40 20.69 -8.99
C GLN A 140 1.60 20.07 -10.38
N ALA A 141 0.90 18.98 -10.69
CA ALA A 141 0.98 18.33 -11.99
C ALA A 141 0.46 19.27 -13.10
N GLY A 142 1.30 19.55 -14.10
CA GLY A 142 0.99 20.51 -15.18
C GLY A 142 1.51 21.93 -14.92
N VAL A 143 1.99 22.22 -13.70
CA VAL A 143 2.69 23.47 -13.38
C VAL A 143 4.19 23.24 -13.29
N ARG A 144 4.61 22.23 -12.52
CA ARG A 144 6.03 21.85 -12.36
C ARG A 144 6.46 20.86 -13.46
N PRO A 145 7.79 20.75 -13.73
CA PRO A 145 8.32 19.76 -14.66
C PRO A 145 7.82 18.34 -14.34
N PRO A 146 7.24 17.61 -15.33
CA PRO A 146 6.60 16.31 -15.06
C PRO A 146 7.50 15.29 -14.35
N ALA A 147 8.77 15.22 -14.73
CA ALA A 147 9.74 14.31 -14.11
C ALA A 147 9.96 14.58 -12.62
N ALA A 148 10.04 15.87 -12.23
CA ALA A 148 10.24 16.25 -10.84
C ALA A 148 9.01 15.90 -9.98
N VAL A 149 7.80 16.19 -10.48
CA VAL A 149 6.55 15.86 -9.78
C VAL A 149 6.38 14.33 -9.66
N ALA A 150 6.69 13.58 -10.72
CA ALA A 150 6.62 12.14 -10.72
C ALA A 150 7.59 11.50 -9.70
N ALA A 151 8.84 11.97 -9.64
CA ALA A 151 9.84 11.49 -8.69
C ALA A 151 9.42 11.77 -7.24
N GLU A 152 8.98 13.00 -6.95
CA GLU A 152 8.50 13.38 -5.62
C GLU A 152 7.27 12.57 -5.20
N TYR A 153 6.29 12.44 -6.10
CA TYR A 153 5.09 11.65 -5.82
C TYR A 153 5.42 10.18 -5.56
N ALA A 154 6.31 9.59 -6.38
CA ALA A 154 6.74 8.21 -6.21
C ALA A 154 7.38 7.98 -4.84
N GLU A 155 8.17 8.94 -4.35
CA GLU A 155 8.75 8.86 -3.01
C GLU A 155 7.68 8.89 -1.92
N VAL A 156 6.77 9.87 -1.98
CA VAL A 156 5.68 9.99 -1.01
C VAL A 156 4.81 8.73 -0.98
N PHE A 157 4.46 8.21 -2.15
CA PHE A 157 3.63 7.01 -2.29
C PHE A 157 4.29 5.77 -1.68
N ARG A 158 5.56 5.52 -2.01
CA ARG A 158 6.30 4.35 -1.49
C ARG A 158 6.50 4.42 0.01
N ARG A 159 6.82 5.60 0.55
CA ARG A 159 6.93 5.79 2.00
C ARG A 159 5.61 5.61 2.72
N ALA A 160 4.49 6.04 2.13
CA ALA A 160 3.17 5.80 2.70
C ALA A 160 2.91 4.31 2.83
N LEU A 161 3.04 3.55 1.73
CA LEU A 161 2.75 2.10 1.72
C LEU A 161 3.75 1.25 2.50
N ALA A 162 4.93 1.78 2.82
CA ALA A 162 5.85 1.10 3.73
C ALA A 162 5.29 0.97 5.16
N THR A 163 4.37 1.84 5.55
CA THR A 163 3.76 1.81 6.89
C THR A 163 2.59 0.84 6.90
N PRO A 164 2.51 -0.15 7.82
CA PRO A 164 1.34 -1.01 7.94
C PRO A 164 0.07 -0.23 8.30
N ALA A 165 -1.05 -0.55 7.65
CA ALA A 165 -2.34 0.02 8.01
C ALA A 165 -2.78 -0.45 9.40
N THR A 166 -3.34 0.45 10.19
CA THR A 166 -3.90 0.14 11.53
C THR A 166 -5.42 -0.02 11.46
N VAL A 167 -6.01 -0.65 12.49
CA VAL A 167 -7.48 -0.77 12.58
C VAL A 167 -8.13 0.60 12.49
N GLY A 168 -7.66 1.57 13.28
CA GLY A 168 -8.21 2.94 13.26
C GLY A 168 -8.08 3.64 11.90
N LYS A 169 -6.94 3.51 11.22
CA LYS A 169 -6.77 4.10 9.87
C LYS A 169 -7.70 3.45 8.84
N ASN A 170 -7.88 2.12 8.91
CA ASN A 170 -8.84 1.42 8.06
C ASN A 170 -10.29 1.83 8.36
N VAL A 171 -10.69 1.94 9.64
CA VAL A 171 -12.01 2.45 10.03
C VAL A 171 -12.25 3.85 9.45
N ASN A 172 -11.26 4.74 9.55
CA ASN A 172 -11.33 6.08 8.96
C ASN A 172 -11.56 6.03 7.43
N VAL A 173 -10.85 5.17 6.70
CA VAL A 173 -11.06 5.00 5.25
C VAL A 173 -12.45 4.43 4.95
N LEU A 174 -12.88 3.40 5.66
CA LEU A 174 -14.19 2.77 5.46
C LEU A 174 -15.33 3.78 5.70
N GLN A 175 -15.23 4.59 6.76
CA GLN A 175 -16.20 5.64 7.04
C GLN A 175 -16.19 6.75 5.96
N HIS A 176 -15.00 7.14 5.48
CA HIS A 176 -14.88 8.09 4.39
C HIS A 176 -15.53 7.55 3.09
N CYS A 177 -15.30 6.28 2.76
CA CYS A 177 -15.94 5.62 1.64
C CYS A 177 -17.45 5.53 1.82
N LEU A 178 -17.93 5.11 2.99
CA LEU A 178 -19.36 5.04 3.30
C LEU A 178 -20.04 6.40 3.11
N GLY A 179 -19.41 7.50 3.55
CA GLY A 179 -19.94 8.85 3.35
C GLY A 179 -20.06 9.29 1.89
N MET A 180 -19.32 8.67 0.98
CA MET A 180 -19.44 8.89 -0.46
C MET A 180 -20.51 8.02 -1.13
N LEU A 181 -21.02 7.00 -0.42
CA LEU A 181 -22.05 6.10 -0.95
C LEU A 181 -23.45 6.66 -0.62
N GLY A 182 -24.25 6.93 -1.64
CA GLY A 182 -25.66 7.31 -1.48
C GLY A 182 -26.55 6.11 -1.14
N LEU A 183 -26.33 5.48 0.01
CA LEU A 183 -27.06 4.28 0.44
C LEU A 183 -28.40 4.61 1.10
N ASP A 184 -29.38 3.71 0.94
CA ASP A 184 -30.57 3.71 1.78
C ASP A 184 -30.23 3.42 3.27
N PRO A 185 -31.10 3.79 4.22
CA PRO A 185 -30.82 3.62 5.64
C PRO A 185 -30.46 2.18 6.04
N ALA A 186 -31.17 1.17 5.50
CA ALA A 186 -30.95 -0.22 5.87
C ALA A 186 -29.55 -0.72 5.44
N ARG A 187 -29.12 -0.39 4.21
CA ARG A 187 -27.77 -0.73 3.72
C ARG A 187 -26.69 0.05 4.45
N ARG A 188 -26.97 1.29 4.85
CA ARG A 188 -26.04 2.10 5.64
C ARG A 188 -25.82 1.49 7.03
N ASP A 189 -26.88 1.05 7.70
CA ASP A 189 -26.81 0.42 9.02
C ASP A 189 -26.07 -0.92 8.96
N GLU A 190 -26.30 -1.73 7.93
CA GLU A 190 -25.53 -2.96 7.68
C GLU A 190 -24.02 -2.67 7.54
N ALA A 191 -23.67 -1.65 6.77
CA ALA A 191 -22.28 -1.26 6.58
C ALA A 191 -21.63 -0.74 7.88
N LEU A 192 -22.35 0.06 8.66
CA LEU A 192 -21.87 0.55 9.96
C LEU A 192 -21.65 -0.61 10.94
N ALA A 193 -22.60 -1.55 11.05
CA ALA A 193 -22.46 -2.71 11.91
C ALA A 193 -21.22 -3.56 11.54
N ALA A 194 -20.92 -3.70 10.25
CA ALA A 194 -19.72 -4.39 9.79
C ALA A 194 -18.42 -3.63 10.11
N ILE A 195 -18.43 -2.29 10.00
CA ILE A 195 -17.29 -1.44 10.40
C ILE A 195 -17.05 -1.57 11.91
N ASP A 196 -18.10 -1.54 12.72
CA ASP A 196 -18.03 -1.68 14.18
C ASP A 196 -17.53 -3.06 14.59
N ALA A 197 -17.97 -4.12 13.90
CA ALA A 197 -17.48 -5.47 14.11
C ALA A 197 -15.98 -5.58 13.81
N TYR A 198 -15.51 -4.98 12.72
CA TYR A 198 -14.09 -4.92 12.39
C TYR A 198 -13.28 -4.09 13.41
N GLN A 199 -13.78 -2.92 13.81
CA GLN A 199 -13.14 -2.07 14.81
C GLN A 199 -12.97 -2.80 16.15
N ALA A 200 -13.96 -3.60 16.54
CA ALA A 200 -13.93 -4.41 17.74
C ALA A 200 -13.13 -5.73 17.60
N GLY A 201 -12.51 -6.00 16.44
CA GLY A 201 -11.78 -7.24 16.19
C GLY A 201 -12.66 -8.49 16.05
N ARG A 202 -13.98 -8.33 15.95
CA ARG A 202 -14.96 -9.42 15.80
C ARG A 202 -15.16 -9.86 14.35
N ALA A 203 -14.63 -9.10 13.39
CA ALA A 203 -14.67 -9.43 11.97
C ALA A 203 -13.36 -9.00 11.29
N PRO A 204 -12.94 -9.69 10.22
CA PRO A 204 -11.79 -9.27 9.42
C PRO A 204 -12.13 -8.05 8.54
N LEU A 205 -11.12 -7.26 8.15
CA LEU A 205 -11.27 -6.08 7.27
C LEU A 205 -12.04 -6.38 5.98
N ARG A 206 -11.87 -7.58 5.41
CA ARG A 206 -12.54 -8.00 4.18
C ARG A 206 -14.07 -7.89 4.26
N LEU A 207 -14.67 -8.05 5.45
CA LEU A 207 -16.11 -8.01 5.61
C LEU A 207 -16.68 -6.61 5.30
N PRO A 208 -16.34 -5.54 6.05
CA PRO A 208 -16.82 -4.20 5.70
C PRO A 208 -16.31 -3.73 4.34
N ALA A 209 -15.08 -4.08 3.95
CA ALA A 209 -14.53 -3.68 2.64
C ALA A 209 -15.36 -4.26 1.47
N ALA A 210 -15.69 -5.55 1.51
CA ALA A 210 -16.51 -6.19 0.48
C ALA A 210 -17.94 -5.63 0.46
N LEU A 211 -18.53 -5.39 1.64
CA LEU A 211 -19.88 -4.82 1.74
C LEU A 211 -19.95 -3.42 1.11
N LEU A 212 -18.97 -2.55 1.37
CA LEU A 212 -18.90 -1.22 0.75
C LEU A 212 -18.62 -1.33 -0.76
N HIS A 213 -17.67 -2.18 -1.16
CA HIS A 213 -17.28 -2.34 -2.56
C HIS A 213 -18.44 -2.86 -3.44
N ARG A 214 -19.32 -3.73 -2.91
CA ARG A 214 -20.50 -4.21 -3.63
C ARG A 214 -21.52 -3.11 -3.94
N GLN A 215 -21.58 -2.09 -3.09
CA GLN A 215 -22.48 -0.95 -3.25
C GLN A 215 -21.83 0.22 -4.01
N ALA A 216 -20.51 0.17 -4.18
CA ALA A 216 -19.74 1.26 -4.77
C ALA A 216 -20.01 1.41 -6.27
N THR A 217 -20.15 2.66 -6.70
CA THR A 217 -20.20 3.07 -8.10
C THR A 217 -19.16 4.18 -8.35
N GLY A 218 -18.80 4.37 -9.63
CA GLY A 218 -17.87 5.41 -10.05
C GLY A 218 -16.58 5.45 -9.24
N TYR A 219 -16.25 6.62 -8.72
CA TYR A 219 -14.98 6.89 -8.02
C TYR A 219 -14.64 5.92 -6.88
N VAL A 220 -15.64 5.52 -6.07
CA VAL A 220 -15.41 4.62 -4.93
C VAL A 220 -15.13 3.20 -5.41
N ARG A 221 -15.78 2.78 -6.50
CA ARG A 221 -15.59 1.46 -7.10
C ARG A 221 -14.18 1.27 -7.64
N ASP A 222 -13.58 2.34 -8.16
CA ASP A 222 -12.25 2.32 -8.75
C ASP A 222 -11.11 2.43 -7.72
N GLN A 223 -11.41 2.48 -6.42
CA GLN A 223 -10.39 2.55 -5.39
C GLN A 223 -9.64 1.23 -5.24
N THR A 224 -8.31 1.27 -5.39
CA THR A 224 -7.43 0.12 -5.16
C THR A 224 -7.42 -0.34 -3.71
N TYR A 225 -7.93 0.46 -2.78
CA TYR A 225 -8.15 0.05 -1.40
C TYR A 225 -9.04 -1.21 -1.28
N PHE A 226 -10.05 -1.34 -2.15
CA PHE A 226 -10.95 -2.50 -2.12
C PHE A 226 -10.40 -3.71 -2.86
N VAL A 227 -9.51 -3.49 -3.83
CA VAL A 227 -8.88 -4.54 -4.65
C VAL A 227 -7.39 -4.24 -4.77
N PRO A 228 -6.61 -4.42 -3.68
CA PRO A 228 -5.20 -4.02 -3.63
C PRO A 228 -4.29 -4.87 -4.53
N TYR A 229 -4.72 -6.08 -4.84
CA TYR A 229 -4.07 -7.07 -5.70
C TYR A 229 -5.14 -7.95 -6.38
N PRO A 230 -4.80 -8.75 -7.39
CA PRO A 230 -5.75 -9.59 -8.12
C PRO A 230 -6.53 -10.57 -7.23
N ASP A 231 -7.74 -10.90 -7.67
CA ASP A 231 -8.58 -11.90 -7.02
C ASP A 231 -7.89 -13.26 -6.94
N GLY A 232 -8.22 -14.04 -5.91
CA GLY A 232 -7.61 -15.34 -5.62
C GLY A 232 -6.25 -15.27 -4.92
N LEU A 233 -5.48 -14.18 -5.08
CA LEU A 233 -4.19 -14.06 -4.40
C LEU A 233 -4.34 -14.02 -2.87
N ARG A 234 -5.40 -13.37 -2.36
CA ARG A 234 -5.64 -13.34 -0.91
C ARG A 234 -5.78 -14.74 -0.33
N ASP A 235 -6.63 -15.55 -0.94
CA ASP A 235 -6.92 -16.90 -0.44
C ASP A 235 -5.68 -17.79 -0.55
N ALA A 236 -4.89 -17.62 -1.61
CA ALA A 236 -3.61 -18.29 -1.76
C ALA A 236 -2.62 -17.89 -0.64
N LEU A 237 -2.52 -16.61 -0.30
CA LEU A 237 -1.66 -16.12 0.79
C LEU A 237 -2.13 -16.60 2.16
N ASP A 238 -3.44 -16.57 2.44
CA ASP A 238 -4.00 -17.06 3.70
C ASP A 238 -3.73 -18.58 3.84
N SER A 239 -3.73 -19.34 2.74
CA SER A 239 -3.40 -20.78 2.73
C SER A 239 -1.92 -21.08 3.02
N LEU A 240 -1.01 -20.10 2.90
CA LEU A 240 0.41 -20.26 3.21
C LEU A 240 0.70 -20.22 4.71
N VAL A 241 -0.21 -19.67 5.51
CA VAL A 241 -0.04 -19.54 6.95
C VAL A 241 -0.85 -20.65 7.60
N PRO A 242 -0.22 -21.64 8.27
CA PRO A 242 -0.96 -22.69 8.95
C PRO A 242 -1.95 -22.10 9.96
N ASP A 243 -3.15 -22.68 10.05
CA ASP A 243 -4.12 -22.36 11.10
C ASP A 243 -3.47 -22.63 12.48
N GLU A 244 -2.92 -21.59 13.13
CA GLU A 244 -2.43 -21.72 14.51
C GLU A 244 -3.57 -22.00 15.52
N HIS A 245 -4.82 -21.93 15.08
CA HIS A 245 -6.02 -22.02 15.92
C HIS A 245 -6.84 -23.31 15.77
N ARG A 246 -6.27 -24.40 15.22
CA ARG A 246 -6.98 -25.70 15.18
C ARG A 246 -6.84 -26.55 16.46
N GLY A 247 -6.28 -26.00 17.54
CA GLY A 247 -6.17 -26.66 18.84
C GLY A 247 -6.88 -25.89 19.93
N HIS A 248 -8.18 -26.14 20.10
CA HIS A 248 -8.94 -26.14 21.37
C HIS A 248 -10.41 -26.38 21.02
N GLN A 249 -10.76 -27.66 20.86
CA GLN A 249 -12.11 -28.16 21.13
C GLN A 249 -12.08 -28.83 22.51
#